data_AF-A0A257WXS3-F1
#
_entry.id   AF-A0A257WXS3-F1
#
_cell.length_a   1.000
_cell.length_b   1.000
_cell.length_c   1.000
_cell.angle_alpha   90.00
_cell.angle_beta   90.00
_cell.angle_gamma   90.00
#
_symmetry.space_group_name_H-M   'P 1'
#
loop_
_entity.id
_entity.type
_entity.pdbx_description
1 polymer ?
#
loop_
_entity_poly.entity_id
_entity_poly.type
_entity_poly.pdbx_seq_one_letter_code
_entity_poly.pdbx_strand_id
1 'polypeptide(L)' 'MNTVTDANIATKAEVQHLDFHYGAFHALKGINMPVHEKKVTALIGPSGCGKST' A
#
# COMPACT_ATOMS: atom_id res chain seq x y z
N MET A 1 5.43 -15.47 -27.64
CA MET A 1 5.03 -15.40 -26.23
C MET A 1 6.20 -14.80 -25.46
N ASN A 2 6.24 -13.47 -25.31
CA ASN A 2 7.30 -12.82 -24.53
C ASN A 2 6.86 -12.80 -23.07
N THR A 3 7.36 -13.74 -22.28
CA THR A 3 7.37 -13.62 -20.82
C THR A 3 8.40 -12.56 -20.48
N VAL A 4 7.95 -11.31 -20.34
CA VAL A 4 8.72 -10.30 -19.59
C VAL A 4 8.85 -10.88 -18.19
N THR A 5 9.99 -11.48 -17.89
CA THR A 5 10.36 -11.81 -16.51
C THR A 5 10.44 -10.47 -15.79
N ASP A 6 9.41 -10.15 -15.01
CA ASP A 6 9.41 -8.99 -14.13
C ASP A 6 10.72 -8.99 -13.36
N ALA A 7 11.59 -8.04 -13.71
CA ALA A 7 12.89 -7.88 -13.10
C ALA A 7 12.71 -7.86 -11.58
N ASN A 8 13.35 -8.80 -10.88
CA ASN A 8 13.22 -9.05 -9.45
C ASN A 8 12.97 -7.75 -8.65
N ILE A 9 11.69 -7.44 -8.39
CA ILE A 9 11.30 -6.12 -7.91
C ILE A 9 11.59 -6.10 -6.41
N ALA A 10 12.74 -5.54 -6.03
CA ALA A 10 13.11 -5.43 -4.63
C ALA A 10 12.05 -4.62 -3.87
N THR A 11 11.47 -5.23 -2.82
CA THR A 11 10.64 -4.52 -1.85
C THR A 11 11.54 -3.61 -1.03
N LYS A 12 11.21 -2.32 -0.97
CA LYS A 12 11.94 -1.31 -0.22
C LYS A 12 11.34 -1.07 1.16
N ALA A 13 10.02 -1.17 1.27
CA ALA A 13 9.28 -1.14 2.53
C ALA A 13 8.02 -1.99 2.39
N GLU A 14 7.46 -2.42 3.51
CA GLU A 14 6.19 -3.15 3.53
C GLU A 14 5.34 -2.73 4.71
N VAL A 15 4.03 -2.69 4.49
CA VAL A 15 3.00 -2.58 5.52
C VAL A 15 2.35 -3.95 5.65
N GLN A 16 2.27 -4.47 6.87
CA GLN A 16 1.64 -5.77 7.16
C GLN A 16 0.58 -5.60 8.25
N HIS A 17 -0.63 -6.09 7.99
CA HIS A 17 -1.78 -6.06 8.90
C HIS A 17 -1.96 -4.72 9.64
N LEU A 18 -1.99 -3.62 8.88
CA LEU A 18 -2.21 -2.30 9.46
C LEU A 18 -3.70 -2.07 9.72
N ASP A 19 -4.04 -1.97 10.99
CA ASP A 19 -5.31 -1.47 11.51
C ASP A 19 -5.08 -0.09 12.16
N PHE A 20 -5.81 0.94 11.72
CA PHE A 20 -5.65 2.31 12.19
C PHE A 20 -6.99 2.98 12.50
N HIS A 21 -7.07 3.61 13.67
CA HIS A 21 -8.30 4.20 14.19
C HIS A 21 -8.16 5.69 14.52
N TYR A 22 -9.17 6.47 14.13
CA TYR A 22 -9.40 7.82 14.63
C TYR A 22 -10.49 7.79 15.72
N GLY A 23 -10.05 7.67 16.98
CA GLY A 23 -10.97 7.46 18.10
C GLY A 23 -11.80 6.19 17.89
N ALA A 24 -13.12 6.34 17.82
CA ALA A 24 -14.03 5.21 17.56
C ALA A 24 -14.08 4.77 16.08
N PHE A 25 -13.59 5.58 15.15
CA PHE A 25 -13.66 5.29 13.72
C PHE A 25 -12.47 4.45 13.25
N HIS A 26 -12.73 3.24 12.73
CA HIS A 26 -11.70 2.37 12.15
C HIS A 26 -11.44 2.76 10.69
N ALA A 27 -10.37 3.53 10.45
CA ALA A 27 -10.07 4.17 9.17
C ALA A 27 -9.34 3.26 8.18
N LEU A 28 -8.33 2.50 8.62
CA LEU A 28 -7.60 1.52 7.82
C LEU A 28 -7.77 0.16 8.46
N LYS A 29 -8.15 -0.87 7.70
CA LYS A 29 -8.52 -2.20 8.24
C LYS A 29 -7.66 -3.29 7.60
N GLY A 30 -6.77 -3.91 8.38
CA GLY A 30 -5.91 -5.02 7.95
C GLY A 30 -5.15 -4.77 6.65
N ILE A 31 -4.63 -3.56 6.44
CA ILE A 31 -3.96 -3.19 5.19
C ILE A 31 -2.60 -3.91 5.08
N ASN A 32 -2.37 -4.55 3.94
CA ASN A 32 -1.09 -5.14 3.56
C ASN A 32 -0.63 -4.49 2.24
N MET A 33 0.54 -3.88 2.22
CA MET A 33 1.02 -3.13 1.04
C MET A 33 2.55 -3.13 0.95
N PRO A 34 3.14 -3.75 -0.09
CA PRO A 34 4.55 -3.59 -0.40
C PRO A 34 4.80 -2.27 -1.15
N VAL A 35 5.92 -1.62 -0.84
CA VAL A 35 6.46 -0.47 -1.56
C VAL A 35 7.74 -0.91 -2.23
N HIS A 36 7.75 -0.87 -3.56
CA HIS A 36 8.86 -1.38 -4.35
C HIS A 36 9.92 -0.32 -4.62
N GLU A 37 11.17 -0.76 -4.70
CA GLU A 37 12.29 0.12 -5.05
C GLU A 37 12.15 0.66 -6.48
N LYS A 38 12.47 1.95 -6.66
CA LYS A 38 12.46 2.66 -7.96
C LYS A 38 11.10 2.60 -8.68
N LYS A 39 10.01 2.40 -7.95
CA LYS A 39 8.65 2.45 -8.48
C LYS A 39 7.85 3.56 -7.81
N VAL A 40 7.04 4.24 -8.62
CA VAL A 40 6.02 5.17 -8.12
C VAL A 40 4.80 4.35 -7.72
N THR A 41 4.34 4.51 -6.49
CA THR A 41 3.13 3.87 -5.96
C THR A 41 2.11 4.98 -5.68
N ALA A 42 0.91 4.88 -6.25
CA ALA A 42 -0.15 5.86 -6.06
C ALA A 42 -1.22 5.31 -5.10
N LEU A 43 -1.57 6.09 -4.08
CA LEU A 43 -2.70 5.83 -3.18
C LEU A 43 -3.91 6.63 -3.66
N ILE A 44 -4.96 5.96 -4.13
CA ILE A 44 -6.16 6.59 -4.69
C ILE A 44 -7.41 6.10 -3.96
N GLY A 45 -8.37 7.01 -3.74
CA GLY A 45 -9.64 6.72 -3.10
C GLY A 45 -10.45 7.99 -2.81
N PRO A 46 -11.73 7.86 -2.41
CA PRO A 46 -12.61 9.00 -2.13
C PRO A 46 -12.13 9.87 -0.96
N SER A 47 -12.71 11.04 -0.76
CA SER A 47 -12.40 11.88 0.41
C SER A 47 -12.67 11.12 1.71
N GLY A 48 -11.80 11.28 2.70
CA GLY A 48 -11.93 10.60 4.00
C GLY A 48 -11.53 9.12 4.06
N CYS A 49 -11.03 8.52 2.98
CA CYS A 49 -10.65 7.10 2.96
C CYS A 49 -9.27 6.77 3.59
N GLY A 50 -8.63 7.73 4.28
CA GLY A 50 -7.37 7.48 4.98
C GLY A 50 -6.11 7.42 4.10
N LYS A 51 -6.03 8.16 2.99
CA LYS A 51 -4.82 8.18 2.12
C LYS A 51 -3.61 8.88 2.75
N SER A 52 -3.86 10.01 3.40
CA SER A 52 -2.83 10.87 4.02
C SER A 52 -2.56 10.51 5.48
N THR A 53 -3.38 9.60 6.00
CA THR A 53 -3.40 9.12 7.37
C THR A 53 -2.60 7.83 7.44
#